data_AF-A0A521TIN5-F1
#
_entry.id   AF-A0A521TIN5-F1
#
_cell.length_a   1.000
_cell.length_b   1.000
_cell.length_c   1.000
_cell.angle_alpha   90.00
_cell.angle_beta   90.00
_cell.angle_gamma   90.00
#
_symmetry.space_group_name_H-M   'P 1'
#
loop_
_entity.id
_entity.type
_entity.pdbx_description
1 polymer ?
#
loop_
_entity_poly.entity_id
_entity_poly.type
_entity_poly.pdbx_seq_one_letter_code
_entity_poly.pdbx_strand_id
1 'polypeptide(L)' 'MVGRLVRAPRRGAVVVIEFPDGLHEYVTTPVRRILRVAGEEVYYLQTTNSRYRLEVRRASPSATENSIVR' A
#
# COMPACT_ATOMS: atom_id res chain seq x y z
N MET A 1 -0.92 12.66 3.83
CA MET A 1 -0.73 11.47 4.68
C MET A 1 0.25 10.56 3.98
N VAL A 2 1.28 10.07 4.68
CA VAL A 2 2.28 9.15 4.11
C VAL A 2 2.04 7.79 4.76
N GLY A 3 1.65 6.81 3.94
CA GLY A 3 1.36 5.46 4.39
C GLY A 3 2.09 4.44 3.54
N ARG A 4 2.37 3.29 4.14
CA ARG A 4 3.03 2.16 3.50
C ARG A 4 1.99 1.32 2.79
N LEU A 5 2.30 0.96 1.56
CA LEU A 5 1.46 0.05 0.80
C LEU A 5 1.82 -1.40 1.15
N VAL A 6 0.83 -2.17 1.62
CA VAL A 6 1.01 -3.58 2.05
C VAL A 6 1.26 -4.52 0.86
N ARG A 7 0.68 -4.23 -0.31
CA ARG A 7 0.85 -5.02 -1.53
C ARG A 7 0.81 -4.14 -2.77
N ALA A 8 1.53 -4.52 -3.83
CA ALA A 8 1.46 -3.79 -5.09
C ALA A 8 0.00 -3.61 -5.56
N PRO A 9 -0.43 -2.38 -5.90
CA PRO A 9 -1.82 -2.12 -6.20
C PRO A 9 -2.11 -2.60 -7.63
N ARG A 10 -3.36 -2.98 -7.89
CA ARG A 10 -3.85 -3.34 -9.22
C ARG A 10 -5.02 -2.44 -9.59
N ARG A 11 -5.17 -2.10 -10.87
CA ARG A 11 -6.36 -1.38 -11.35
C ARG A 11 -7.61 -2.20 -10.99
N GLY A 12 -8.63 -1.53 -10.47
CA GLY A 12 -9.88 -2.14 -10.00
C GLY A 12 -9.81 -2.73 -8.58
N ALA A 13 -8.62 -2.83 -7.97
CA ALA A 13 -8.50 -3.33 -6.61
C ALA A 13 -8.79 -2.23 -5.58
N VAL A 14 -9.24 -2.68 -4.40
CA VAL A 14 -9.19 -1.91 -3.15
C VAL A 14 -7.82 -2.08 -2.50
N VAL A 15 -7.36 -1.05 -1.78
CA VAL A 15 -6.03 -1.03 -1.15
C VAL A 15 -6.13 -0.82 0.35
N VAL A 16 -5.16 -1.40 1.07
CA VAL A 16 -4.96 -1.20 2.50
C VAL A 16 -3.66 -0.45 2.67
N ILE A 17 -3.71 0.63 3.45
CA ILE A 17 -2.58 1.48 3.76
C ILE A 17 -2.25 1.26 5.23
N GLU A 18 -1.01 0.86 5.51
CA GLU A 18 -0.48 0.71 6.87
C GLU A 18 0.29 1.99 7.25
N PHE A 19 0.00 2.55 8.42
CA PHE A 19 0.70 3.72 8.95
C PHE A 19 1.75 3.32 9.99
N PRO A 20 2.75 4.18 10.26
CA PRO A 20 3.83 3.87 11.20
C PRO A 20 3.38 3.60 12.64
N ASP A 21 2.19 4.05 13.02
CA ASP A 21 1.56 3.82 14.32
C ASP A 21 0.81 2.47 14.41
N GLY A 22 0.84 1.68 13.33
CA GLY A 22 0.12 0.41 13.23
C GLY A 22 -1.35 0.54 12.84
N LEU A 23 -1.84 1.76 12.59
CA LEU A 23 -3.20 1.96 12.07
C LEU A 23 -3.28 1.58 10.60
N HIS A 24 -4.41 0.99 10.22
CA HIS A 24 -4.69 0.61 8.83
C HIS A 24 -5.88 1.40 8.30
N GLU A 25 -5.73 1.99 7.11
CA GLU A 25 -6.83 2.58 6.35
C GLU A 25 -7.19 1.70 5.15
N TYR A 26 -8.49 1.39 5.04
CA TYR A 26 -9.05 0.68 3.90
C TYR A 26 -9.61 1.69 2.90
N VAL A 27 -8.94 1.80 1.74
CA VAL A 27 -9.49 2.55 0.62
C VAL A 27 -10.41 1.63 -0.16
N THR A 28 -11.70 1.74 0.13
CA THR A 28 -12.77 0.89 -0.45
C THR A 28 -13.16 1.31 -1.87
N THR A 29 -12.75 2.50 -2.31
CA THR A 29 -12.98 2.93 -3.69
C THR A 29 -11.94 2.31 -4.62
N PRO A 30 -12.34 1.59 -5.70
CA PRO A 30 -11.42 0.94 -6.61
C PRO A 30 -10.40 1.89 -7.24
N VAL A 31 -9.16 1.41 -7.38
CA VAL A 31 -8.09 2.16 -8.04
C VAL A 31 -8.34 2.25 -9.55
N ARG A 32 -8.34 3.47 -10.08
CA ARG A 32 -8.49 3.74 -11.53
C ARG A 32 -7.16 3.81 -12.25
N ARG A 33 -6.16 4.45 -11.64
CA ARG A 33 -4.83 4.65 -12.23
C ARG A 33 -3.75 4.52 -11.17
N ILE A 34 -2.64 3.92 -11.58
CA ILE A 34 -1.43 3.73 -10.77
C ILE A 34 -0.28 4.34 -11.56
N LEU A 35 0.52 5.15 -10.89
CA LEU A 35 1.79 5.67 -11.42
C LEU A 35 2.88 5.35 -10.41
N ARG A 36 4.04 4.89 -10.89
CA ARG A 36 5.25 4.73 -10.08
C ARG A 36 6.30 5.69 -10.61
N VAL A 37 6.98 6.40 -9.71
CA VAL A 37 8.13 7.22 -10.08
C VAL A 37 9.31 6.30 -10.37
N ALA A 38 9.97 6.47 -11.52
CA ALA A 38 11.13 5.67 -11.87
C ALA A 38 12.29 5.97 -10.91
N GLY A 39 13.00 4.92 -10.47
CA GLY A 39 14.10 5.06 -9.49
C GLY A 39 13.65 5.22 -8.03
N GLU A 40 12.37 5.48 -7.77
CA GLU A 40 11.84 5.75 -6.44
C GLU A 40 10.86 4.67 -5.99
N GLU A 41 10.76 4.46 -4.67
CA GLU A 41 9.75 3.57 -4.08
C GLU A 41 8.42 4.30 -3.81
N VAL A 42 8.05 5.23 -4.69
CA VAL A 42 6.85 6.09 -4.55
C VAL A 42 5.78 5.72 -5.56
N TYR A 43 4.56 5.50 -5.09
CA TYR A 43 3.37 5.25 -5.90
C TYR A 43 2.34 6.35 -5.75
N TYR A 44 1.73 6.73 -6.87
CA TYR A 44 0.53 7.57 -6.90
C TYR A 44 -0.67 6.72 -7.31
N LEU A 45 -1.70 6.71 -6.47
CA LEU A 45 -2.96 6.03 -6.74
C LEU A 45 -4.05 7.06 -6.97
N GLN A 46 -4.82 6.87 -8.03
CA GLN A 46 -6.02 7.65 -8.29
C GLN A 46 -7.23 6.74 -8.20
N THR A 47 -8.18 7.10 -7.34
CA THR A 47 -9.52 6.52 -7.31
C THR A 47 -10.50 7.47 -8.03
N THR A 48 -11.79 7.19 -7.99
CA THR A 48 -12.81 8.13 -8.49
C THR A 48 -12.86 9.41 -7.65
N ASN A 49 -12.59 9.30 -6.35
CA ASN A 49 -12.94 10.34 -5.39
C ASN A 49 -11.70 11.03 -4.79
N SER A 50 -10.52 10.42 -4.93
CA SER A 50 -9.31 10.83 -4.20
C SER A 50 -8.03 10.45 -4.94
N ARG A 51 -6.93 11.07 -4.52
CA ARG A 51 -5.56 10.77 -4.98
C ARG A 51 -4.67 10.53 -3.77
N TYR A 52 -3.86 9.49 -3.83
CA TYR A 52 -2.96 9.07 -2.76
C TYR A 52 -1.51 9.08 -3.25
N ARG A 53 -0.59 9.48 -2.39
CA ARG A 53 0.87 9.31 -2.56
C ARG A 53 1.34 8.37 -1.47
N LEU A 54 1.90 7.23 -1.87
CA LEU A 54 2.35 6.17 -0.97
C LEU A 54 3.85 5.96 -1.13
N GLU A 55 4.53 5.78 0.00
CA GLU A 55 5.94 5.41 0.06
C GLU A 55 6.04 3.94 0.43
N VAL A 56 6.65 3.14 -0.41
CA VAL A 56 6.89 1.72 -0.14
C VAL A 56 8.23 1.63 0.55
N ARG A 57 8.22 1.28 1.83
CA ARG A 57 9.45 0.81 2.50
C ARG A 57 9.55 -0.68 2.25
N ARG A 58 10.62 -1.14 1.59
CA ARG A 58 10.97 -2.57 1.59
C ARG A 58 10.94 -3.06 3.03
N ALA A 59 10.19 -4.13 3.27
CA ALA A 59 10.37 -4.85 4.52
C ALA A 59 11.85 -5.25 4.56
N SER A 60 12.62 -4.76 5.55
CA SER A 60 13.66 -5.63 6.08
C SER A 60 12.93 -6.94 6.46
N PRO A 61 13.51 -8.12 6.22
CA PRO A 61 12.89 -9.36 6.66
C PRO A 61 12.83 -9.35 8.18
N SER A 62 11.78 -8.75 8.74
CA SER A 62 11.37 -8.98 10.11
C SER A 62 10.92 -10.42 10.12
N ALA A 63 11.76 -11.29 10.66
CA ALA A 63 11.50 -12.70 10.90
C ALA A 63 10.09 -12.84 11.47
N THR A 64 9.13 -13.14 10.61
CA THR A 64 7.76 -13.44 11.02
C THR A 64 7.66 -14.95 10.92
N GLU A 65 7.89 -15.53 12.09
CA GLU A 65 7.76 -16.93 12.42
C GLU A 65 6.35 -17.42 12.01
N ASN A 66 6.29 -18.14 10.90
CA ASN A 66 5.11 -18.91 10.50
C ASN A 66 4.98 -20.10 11.46
N SER A 67 4.23 -19.93 12.56
CA SER A 67 3.66 -21.07 13.29
C SER A 67 2.21 -21.25 12.87
N ILE A 68 2.01 -21.95 11.76
CA ILE A 68 0.74 -22.60 11.46
C ILE A 68 0.73 -23.86 12.32
N VAL A 69 0.03 -23.81 13.44
CA VAL A 69 -0.26 -24.99 14.25
C VAL A 69 -1.32 -25.82 13.51
N ARG A 70 -0.99 -27.11 13.39
CA ARG A 70 -1.77 -28.20 12.78
C ARG A 70 -3.15 -28.38 13.39
#